data_AF-A0A3C0MF87-F1
#
_entry.id   AF-A0A3C0MF87-F1
#
_cell.length_a   1.000
_cell.length_b   1.000
_cell.length_c   1.000
_cell.angle_alpha   90.00
_cell.angle_beta   90.00
_cell.angle_gamma   90.00
#
_symmetry.space_group_name_H-M   'P 1'
#
loop_
_entity.id
_entity.type
_entity.pdbx_description
1 polymer ?
#
loop_
_entity_poly.entity_id
_entity_poly.type
_entity_poly.pdbx_seq_one_letter_code
_entity_poly.pdbx_strand_id
1 'polypeptide(L)'
;MVISSILALVLAQATAASATPSFSAYKTACLDTQADPAAIRAAASAAKWQALTQEEKEAIAPGNPDGVEGWAIAQGAGRLQVSIVSGALKGGLASGAQSTCTLTAPQGDDEALIKAYSTHLKRNPSENANDAGLRTAVWSVSAQNARAMHYYFGGAGAAANSSTFSITIIRQQN
;
A
#
# COMPACT_ATOMS: atom_id res chain seq x y z
N MET A 1 -8.31 51.95 37.26
CA MET A 1 -7.43 50.77 37.08
C MET A 1 -8.25 49.68 36.40
N VAL A 2 -7.93 49.38 35.14
CA VAL A 2 -8.64 48.39 34.33
C VAL A 2 -7.93 47.05 34.51
N ILE A 3 -8.64 46.06 35.05
CA ILE A 3 -8.14 44.70 35.23
C ILE A 3 -8.16 44.03 33.85
N SER A 4 -6.99 43.88 33.23
CA SER A 4 -6.83 43.17 31.96
C SER A 4 -6.80 41.67 32.20
N SER A 5 -7.86 40.99 31.79
CA SER A 5 -7.93 39.52 31.70
C SER A 5 -7.10 39.05 30.51
N ILE A 6 -6.00 38.32 30.77
CA ILE A 6 -5.24 37.61 29.74
C ILE A 6 -5.98 36.30 29.45
N LEU A 7 -6.67 36.25 28.31
CA LEU A 7 -7.30 35.05 27.79
C LEU A 7 -6.20 34.15 27.18
N ALA A 8 -5.85 33.07 27.87
CA ALA A 8 -4.96 32.04 27.34
C ALA A 8 -5.69 31.26 26.24
N LEU A 9 -5.41 31.62 24.99
CA LEU A 9 -5.89 30.90 23.82
C LEU A 9 -5.09 29.60 23.69
N VAL A 10 -5.62 28.51 24.24
CA VAL A 10 -5.13 27.16 23.97
C VAL A 10 -5.49 26.85 22.52
N LEU A 11 -4.53 27.02 21.60
CA LEU A 11 -4.65 26.44 20.27
C LEU A 11 -4.75 24.93 20.44
N ALA A 12 -5.98 24.42 20.35
CA ALA A 12 -6.23 23.03 20.05
C ALA A 12 -5.57 22.76 18.68
N GLN A 13 -4.34 22.27 18.71
CA GLN A 13 -3.72 21.68 17.54
C GLN A 13 -4.61 20.50 17.18
N ALA A 14 -5.46 20.69 16.17
CA ALA A 14 -6.07 19.59 15.46
C ALA A 14 -4.90 18.73 14.98
N THR A 15 -4.67 17.62 15.67
CA THR A 15 -3.83 16.56 15.15
C THR A 15 -4.55 16.08 13.90
N ALA A 16 -4.14 16.63 12.75
CA ALA A 16 -4.46 16.06 11.47
C ALA A 16 -4.19 14.56 11.61
N ALA A 17 -5.21 13.74 11.37
CA ALA A 17 -5.09 12.30 11.43
C ALA A 17 -3.93 11.90 10.52
N SER A 18 -2.76 11.67 11.12
CA SER A 18 -1.55 11.35 10.39
C SER A 18 -1.87 10.08 9.63
N ALA A 19 -1.81 10.14 8.30
CA ALA A 19 -1.76 8.92 7.51
C ALA A 19 -0.70 8.02 8.15
N THR A 20 -1.10 6.80 8.50
CA THR A 20 -0.19 5.81 9.07
C THR A 20 1.06 5.73 8.18
N PRO A 21 2.28 5.66 8.74
CA PRO A 21 3.52 5.72 7.95
C PRO A 21 3.56 4.71 6.80
N SER A 22 3.01 3.52 7.03
CA SER A 22 2.84 2.44 6.04
C SER A 22 1.90 2.83 4.90
N PHE A 23 0.76 3.47 5.17
CA PHE A 23 -0.12 3.96 4.11
C PHE A 23 0.52 5.10 3.30
N SER A 24 1.24 6.01 3.97
CA SER A 24 1.98 7.08 3.29
C SER A 24 3.02 6.51 2.32
N ALA A 25 3.82 5.53 2.78
CA ALA A 25 4.79 4.84 1.94
C ALA A 25 4.12 4.08 0.78
N TYR A 26 3.02 3.39 1.04
CA TYR A 26 2.25 2.69 0.01
C TYR A 26 1.70 3.65 -1.05
N LYS A 27 1.16 4.79 -0.61
CA LYS A 27 0.65 5.83 -1.50
C LYS A 27 1.77 6.31 -2.43
N THR A 28 2.91 6.70 -1.87
CA THR A 28 4.04 7.21 -2.66
C THR A 28 4.63 6.14 -3.58
N ALA A 29 4.78 4.91 -3.11
CA ALA A 29 5.42 3.86 -3.88
C ALA A 29 4.52 3.25 -4.96
N CYS A 30 3.24 3.02 -4.66
CA CYS A 30 2.34 2.25 -5.53
C CYS A 30 1.17 3.07 -6.11
N LEU A 31 0.53 3.95 -5.33
CA LEU A 31 -0.68 4.66 -5.78
C LEU A 31 -0.32 5.86 -6.66
N ASP A 32 0.64 6.68 -6.24
CA ASP A 32 1.07 7.87 -6.98
C ASP A 32 1.77 7.50 -8.28
N THR A 33 2.43 6.33 -8.31
CA THR A 33 3.05 5.75 -9.51
C THR A 33 2.07 4.97 -10.38
N GLN A 34 0.82 4.78 -9.93
CA GLN A 34 -0.20 3.98 -10.62
C GLN A 34 0.30 2.56 -10.97
N ALA A 35 1.07 1.96 -10.06
CA ALA A 35 1.75 0.67 -10.24
C ALA A 35 2.59 0.57 -11.53
N ASP A 36 3.08 1.69 -12.08
CA ASP A 36 3.92 1.68 -13.27
C ASP A 36 5.34 1.19 -12.94
N PRO A 37 5.83 0.09 -13.54
CA PRO A 37 7.14 -0.47 -13.21
C PRO A 37 8.30 0.50 -13.41
N ALA A 38 8.27 1.34 -14.44
CA ALA A 38 9.35 2.26 -14.74
C ALA A 38 9.37 3.43 -13.73
N ALA A 39 8.21 3.98 -13.40
CA ALA A 39 8.07 5.01 -12.39
C ALA A 39 8.49 4.52 -10.99
N ILE A 40 8.16 3.26 -10.64
CA ILE A 40 8.57 2.66 -9.37
C ILE A 40 10.09 2.48 -9.30
N ARG A 41 10.72 1.97 -10.37
CA ARG A 41 12.19 1.89 -10.46
C ARG A 41 12.85 3.26 -10.33
N ALA A 42 12.29 4.28 -10.97
CA ALA A 42 12.77 5.65 -10.89
C ALA A 42 12.66 6.21 -9.46
N ALA A 43 11.52 5.98 -8.79
CA ALA A 43 11.31 6.36 -7.40
C ALA A 43 12.29 5.63 -6.45
N ALA A 44 12.47 4.33 -6.64
CA ALA A 44 13.42 3.53 -5.87
C ALA A 44 14.85 4.03 -6.03
N SER A 45 15.27 4.35 -7.25
CA SER A 45 16.58 4.92 -7.52
C SER A 45 16.75 6.31 -6.88
N ALA A 46 15.76 7.20 -7.03
CA ALA A 46 15.81 8.55 -6.49
C ALA A 46 15.87 8.56 -4.95
N ALA A 47 15.11 7.68 -4.32
CA ALA A 47 15.05 7.53 -2.87
C ALA A 47 16.11 6.57 -2.31
N LYS A 48 16.96 5.99 -3.16
CA LYS A 48 18.03 5.04 -2.80
C LYS A 48 17.52 3.85 -1.98
N TRP A 49 16.38 3.29 -2.36
CA TRP A 49 15.86 2.08 -1.73
C TRP A 49 16.80 0.90 -1.98
N GLN A 50 16.92 0.02 -0.99
CA GLN A 50 17.78 -1.15 -1.09
C GLN A 50 17.06 -2.24 -1.88
N ALA A 51 17.73 -2.98 -2.75
CA ALA A 51 17.11 -4.14 -3.37
C ALA A 51 16.73 -5.19 -2.31
N LEU A 52 15.63 -5.92 -2.53
CA LEU A 52 15.29 -7.07 -1.69
C LEU A 52 16.33 -8.19 -1.84
N THR A 53 16.63 -8.88 -0.75
CA THR A 53 17.45 -10.09 -0.78
C THR A 53 16.70 -11.24 -1.46
N GLN A 54 17.43 -12.29 -1.85
CA GLN A 54 16.79 -13.48 -2.42
C GLN A 54 15.81 -14.14 -1.44
N GLU A 55 16.14 -14.13 -0.15
CA GLU A 55 15.29 -14.66 0.92
C GLU A 55 13.99 -13.84 1.06
N GLU A 56 14.08 -12.52 0.97
CA GLU A 56 12.91 -11.63 1.00
C GLU A 56 12.01 -11.89 -0.23
N LYS A 57 12.60 -12.11 -1.39
CA LYS A 57 11.85 -12.46 -2.62
C LYS A 57 11.20 -13.84 -2.55
N GLU A 58 11.90 -14.83 -2.00
CA GLU A 58 11.39 -16.19 -1.79
C GLU A 58 10.19 -16.18 -0.83
N ALA A 59 10.22 -15.35 0.22
CA ALA A 59 9.10 -15.17 1.13
C ALA A 59 7.86 -14.57 0.44
N ILE A 60 8.06 -13.73 -0.59
CA ILE A 60 6.99 -13.10 -1.38
C ILE A 60 6.43 -14.06 -2.44
N ALA A 61 7.30 -14.79 -3.14
CA ALA A 61 6.94 -15.71 -4.20
C ALA A 61 7.70 -17.05 -4.06
N PRO A 62 7.24 -17.95 -3.18
CA PRO A 62 7.88 -19.24 -2.97
C PRO A 62 8.02 -20.04 -4.26
N GLY A 63 9.23 -20.53 -4.55
CA GLY A 63 9.57 -21.27 -5.75
C GLY A 63 9.73 -20.43 -7.03
N ASN A 64 9.57 -19.10 -6.96
CA ASN A 64 9.81 -18.20 -8.09
C ASN A 64 10.31 -16.80 -7.66
N PRO A 65 11.43 -16.70 -6.93
CA PRO A 65 11.96 -15.43 -6.43
C PRO A 65 12.43 -14.50 -7.55
N ASP A 66 12.87 -15.06 -8.68
CA ASP A 66 13.32 -14.29 -9.85
C ASP A 66 12.16 -13.59 -10.58
N GLY A 67 10.92 -14.04 -10.34
CA GLY A 67 9.71 -13.36 -10.79
C GLY A 67 9.38 -12.08 -10.01
N VAL A 68 10.13 -11.79 -8.94
CA VAL A 68 9.91 -10.64 -8.06
C VAL A 68 11.02 -9.61 -8.23
N GLU A 69 10.62 -8.41 -8.63
CA GLU A 69 11.44 -7.21 -8.47
C GLU A 69 10.93 -6.45 -7.26
N GLY A 70 11.82 -5.98 -6.39
CA GLY A 70 11.40 -5.26 -5.20
C GLY A 70 12.53 -4.59 -4.45
N TRP A 71 12.13 -3.69 -3.55
CA TRP A 71 13.02 -2.88 -2.74
C TRP A 71 12.55 -2.81 -1.29
N ALA A 72 13.50 -2.65 -0.38
CA ALA A 72 13.26 -2.30 1.00
C ALA A 72 13.33 -0.77 1.20
N ILE A 73 12.33 -0.23 1.87
CA ILE A 73 12.24 1.16 2.29
C ILE A 73 12.53 1.24 3.78
N ALA A 74 13.56 1.99 4.16
CA ALA A 74 13.82 2.30 5.55
C ALA A 74 12.84 3.40 6.01
N GLN A 75 11.95 3.10 6.96
CA GLN A 75 11.02 4.08 7.51
C GLN A 75 10.95 3.96 9.03
N GLY A 76 11.58 4.91 9.74
CA GLY A 76 11.67 4.87 11.20
C GLY A 76 12.39 3.60 11.70
N ALA A 77 11.77 2.87 12.64
CA ALA A 77 12.29 1.61 13.16
C ALA A 77 11.87 0.37 12.34
N GLY A 78 11.07 0.55 11.28
CA GLY A 78 10.55 -0.53 10.45
C GLY A 78 11.23 -0.61 9.08
N ARG A 79 11.28 -1.83 8.54
CA ARG A 79 11.66 -2.12 7.15
C ARG A 79 10.40 -2.45 6.38
N LEU A 80 10.04 -1.62 5.41
CA LEU A 80 8.94 -1.91 4.48
C LEU A 80 9.50 -2.59 3.24
N GLN A 81 8.72 -3.46 2.62
CA GLN A 81 9.09 -4.11 1.37
C GLN A 81 8.09 -3.71 0.31
N VAL A 82 8.56 -3.13 -0.79
CA VAL A 82 7.78 -2.89 -1.99
C VAL A 82 8.20 -3.86 -3.07
N SER A 83 7.25 -4.52 -3.72
CA SER A 83 7.53 -5.44 -4.82
C SER A 83 6.61 -5.15 -6.00
N ILE A 84 7.14 -5.33 -7.21
CA ILE A 84 6.39 -5.27 -8.45
C ILE A 84 6.44 -6.58 -9.21
N VAL A 85 5.31 -6.95 -9.80
CA VAL A 85 5.19 -8.02 -10.77
C VAL A 85 4.58 -7.42 -12.03
N SER A 86 5.22 -7.63 -13.18
CA SER A 86 4.78 -7.07 -14.46
C SER A 86 4.70 -8.15 -15.53
N GLY A 87 3.65 -8.11 -16.36
CA GLY A 87 3.43 -9.06 -17.45
C GLY A 87 2.00 -9.60 -17.51
N ALA A 88 1.73 -10.48 -18.47
CA ALA A 88 0.49 -11.24 -18.50
C ALA A 88 0.57 -12.37 -17.45
N LEU A 89 -0.15 -12.26 -16.33
CA LEU A 89 -0.26 -13.35 -15.38
C LEU A 89 -1.02 -14.51 -16.04
N LYS A 90 -0.38 -15.67 -16.19
CA LYS A 90 -1.04 -16.89 -16.66
C LYS A 90 -2.11 -17.29 -15.63
N GLY A 91 -3.37 -17.33 -16.03
CA GLY A 91 -4.48 -17.68 -15.11
C GLY A 91 -5.84 -17.05 -15.38
N GLY A 92 -6.01 -16.28 -16.47
CA GLY A 92 -7.35 -15.87 -16.91
C GLY A 92 -7.98 -14.68 -16.18
N LEU A 93 -7.21 -13.90 -15.40
CA LEU A 93 -7.74 -12.73 -14.70
C LEU A 93 -8.10 -11.54 -15.61
N ALA A 94 -7.52 -11.45 -16.81
CA ALA A 94 -7.95 -10.57 -17.92
C ALA A 94 -6.98 -10.66 -19.12
N SER A 95 -7.45 -10.34 -20.33
CA SER A 95 -6.60 -9.94 -21.45
C SER A 95 -6.08 -8.52 -21.21
N GLY A 96 -4.75 -8.32 -21.28
CA GLY A 96 -4.14 -7.00 -21.11
C GLY A 96 -2.81 -7.03 -20.37
N ALA A 97 -2.09 -5.92 -20.41
CA ALA A 97 -0.86 -5.74 -19.64
C ALA A 97 -1.22 -5.53 -18.16
N GLN A 98 -0.64 -6.35 -17.28
CA GLN A 98 -0.89 -6.26 -15.84
C GLN A 98 0.37 -5.77 -15.12
N SER A 99 0.16 -4.95 -14.10
CA SER A 99 1.22 -4.51 -13.18
C SER A 99 0.67 -4.52 -11.77
N THR A 100 1.32 -5.26 -10.90
CA THR A 100 0.98 -5.36 -9.48
C THR A 100 2.07 -4.67 -8.68
N CYS A 101 1.68 -3.78 -7.76
CA CYS A 101 2.57 -3.18 -6.76
C CYS A 101 2.05 -3.55 -5.37
N THR A 102 2.91 -4.18 -4.57
CA THR A 102 2.59 -4.64 -3.22
C THR A 102 3.54 -3.96 -2.25
N LEU A 103 3.01 -3.46 -1.13
CA LEU A 103 3.79 -3.02 0.04
C LEU A 103 3.45 -3.92 1.23
N THR A 104 4.47 -4.54 1.81
CA THR A 104 4.40 -5.21 3.11
C THR A 104 5.08 -4.34 4.16
N ALA A 105 4.38 -4.09 5.26
CA ALA A 105 4.80 -3.25 6.38
C ALA A 105 4.60 -4.00 7.69
N PRO A 106 5.27 -3.62 8.80
CA PRO A 106 4.85 -4.05 10.14
C PRO A 106 3.37 -3.79 10.36
N GLN A 107 2.70 -4.66 11.14
CA GLN A 107 1.28 -4.50 11.44
C GLN A 107 1.02 -3.13 12.06
N GLY A 108 0.03 -2.42 11.51
CA GLY A 108 -0.48 -1.19 12.10
C GLY A 108 -1.92 -1.37 12.59
N ASP A 109 -2.53 -0.24 12.94
CA ASP A 109 -3.97 -0.18 13.21
C ASP A 109 -4.76 -0.42 11.91
N ASP A 110 -5.28 -1.63 11.74
CA ASP A 110 -6.00 -2.06 10.54
C ASP A 110 -7.19 -1.13 10.21
N GLU A 111 -7.92 -0.66 11.22
CA GLU A 111 -9.08 0.21 11.01
C GLU A 111 -8.64 1.58 10.49
N ALA A 112 -7.60 2.15 11.09
CA ALA A 112 -7.01 3.41 10.64
C ALA A 112 -6.44 3.30 9.22
N LEU A 113 -5.78 2.18 8.89
CA LEU A 113 -5.21 1.90 7.56
C LEU A 113 -6.31 1.79 6.50
N ILE A 114 -7.35 1.00 6.74
CA ILE A 114 -8.49 0.83 5.82
C ILE A 114 -9.23 2.17 5.62
N LYS A 115 -9.38 2.97 6.69
CA LYS A 115 -9.99 4.29 6.62
C LYS A 115 -9.15 5.27 5.80
N ALA A 116 -7.83 5.30 5.99
CA ALA A 116 -6.92 6.15 5.22
C ALA A 116 -6.95 5.80 3.73
N TYR A 117 -6.95 4.49 3.40
CA TYR A 117 -7.09 4.01 2.04
C TYR A 117 -8.44 4.43 1.43
N SER A 118 -9.54 4.16 2.11
CA SER A 118 -10.88 4.52 1.63
C SER A 118 -11.05 6.03 1.42
N THR A 119 -10.44 6.83 2.29
CA THR A 119 -10.41 8.29 2.19
C THR A 119 -9.66 8.75 0.94
N HIS A 120 -8.49 8.16 0.66
CA HIS A 120 -7.72 8.45 -0.53
C HIS A 120 -8.48 8.10 -1.82
N LEU A 121 -9.11 6.91 -1.86
CA LEU A 121 -9.92 6.49 -3.00
C LEU A 121 -11.28 7.18 -3.08
N LYS A 122 -11.67 7.95 -2.06
CA LYS A 122 -13.00 8.55 -1.89
C LYS A 122 -14.12 7.52 -2.02
N ARG A 123 -13.89 6.30 -1.53
CA ARG A 123 -14.77 5.15 -1.69
C ARG A 123 -14.52 4.12 -0.59
N ASN A 124 -15.60 3.52 -0.09
CA ASN A 124 -15.55 2.37 0.80
C ASN A 124 -15.20 1.08 0.03
N PRO A 125 -14.56 0.10 0.68
CA PRO A 125 -14.28 -1.17 0.05
C PRO A 125 -15.58 -1.88 -0.37
N SER A 126 -15.52 -2.60 -1.50
CA SER A 126 -16.61 -3.47 -1.96
C SER A 126 -16.75 -4.71 -1.07
N GLU A 127 -15.65 -5.15 -0.46
CA GLU A 127 -15.62 -6.25 0.51
C GLU A 127 -14.78 -5.82 1.70
N ASN A 128 -15.29 -6.02 2.92
CA ASN A 128 -14.58 -5.73 4.17
C ASN A 128 -14.92 -6.82 5.18
N ALA A 129 -13.99 -7.74 5.40
CA ALA A 129 -14.18 -8.89 6.27
C ALA A 129 -13.21 -8.84 7.46
N ASN A 130 -13.65 -9.44 8.56
CA ASN A 130 -12.84 -9.66 9.75
C ASN A 130 -13.10 -11.07 10.25
N ASP A 131 -12.27 -12.01 9.81
CA ASP A 131 -12.43 -13.43 10.11
C ASP A 131 -11.25 -13.90 10.97
N ALA A 132 -11.56 -14.38 12.19
CA ALA A 132 -10.55 -14.84 13.15
C ALA A 132 -9.42 -13.82 13.44
N GLY A 133 -9.73 -12.52 13.37
CA GLY A 133 -8.75 -11.45 13.58
C GLY A 133 -7.93 -11.10 12.35
N LEU A 134 -8.18 -11.74 11.19
CA LEU A 134 -7.67 -11.34 9.88
C LEU A 134 -8.61 -10.32 9.24
N ARG A 135 -8.09 -9.14 8.96
CA ARG A 135 -8.75 -8.04 8.25
C ARG A 135 -8.41 -8.10 6.77
N THR A 136 -9.45 -8.12 5.94
CA THR A 136 -9.31 -8.02 4.49
C THR A 136 -10.24 -6.95 3.94
N ALA A 137 -9.72 -6.08 3.06
CA ALA A 137 -10.53 -5.09 2.37
C ALA A 137 -10.18 -5.02 0.88
N VAL A 138 -11.21 -4.90 0.03
CA VAL A 138 -11.06 -4.89 -1.43
C VAL A 138 -11.74 -3.66 -2.03
N TRP A 139 -11.07 -2.99 -2.98
CA TRP A 139 -11.68 -1.95 -3.81
C TRP A 139 -11.49 -2.28 -5.29
N SER A 140 -12.51 -2.03 -6.10
CA SER A 140 -12.41 -2.06 -7.56
C SER A 140 -12.64 -0.66 -8.11
N VAL A 141 -11.69 -0.18 -8.91
CA VAL A 141 -11.76 1.11 -9.62
C VAL A 141 -11.60 0.84 -11.11
N SER A 142 -12.61 1.22 -11.90
CA SER A 142 -12.57 1.08 -13.35
C SER A 142 -12.50 2.46 -14.01
N ALA A 143 -11.58 2.61 -14.95
CA ALA A 143 -11.45 3.75 -15.85
C ALA A 143 -11.58 3.26 -17.30
N GLN A 144 -11.76 4.17 -18.27
CA GLN A 144 -12.08 3.82 -19.66
C GLN A 144 -11.17 2.75 -20.28
N ASN A 145 -9.86 2.72 -19.95
CA ASN A 145 -8.88 1.79 -20.53
C ASN A 145 -8.13 0.95 -19.49
N ALA A 146 -8.55 0.99 -18.22
CA ALA A 146 -7.86 0.26 -17.16
C ALA A 146 -8.81 -0.13 -16.02
N ARG A 147 -8.57 -1.29 -15.44
CA ARG A 147 -9.19 -1.74 -14.18
C ARG A 147 -8.11 -1.86 -13.12
N ALA A 148 -8.33 -1.22 -11.99
CA ALA A 148 -7.51 -1.34 -10.80
C ALA A 148 -8.23 -2.16 -9.73
N MET A 149 -7.60 -3.24 -9.28
CA MET A 149 -8.02 -4.03 -8.12
C MET A 149 -7.08 -3.71 -6.97
N HIS A 150 -7.63 -3.21 -5.87
CA HIS A 150 -6.90 -2.81 -4.68
C HIS A 150 -7.23 -3.75 -3.54
N TYR A 151 -6.23 -4.18 -2.79
CA TYR A 151 -6.36 -5.11 -1.69
C TYR A 151 -5.62 -4.61 -0.45
N TYR A 152 -6.20 -4.88 0.71
CA TYR A 152 -5.58 -4.77 2.01
C TYR A 152 -5.74 -6.10 2.74
N PHE A 153 -4.66 -6.55 3.38
CA PHE A 153 -4.63 -7.69 4.29
C PHE A 153 -3.85 -7.31 5.56
N GLY A 154 -4.40 -7.59 6.74
CA GLY A 154 -3.73 -7.38 8.03
C GLY A 154 -4.35 -8.28 9.10
N GLY A 155 -3.71 -8.43 10.27
CA GLY A 155 -4.29 -9.19 11.37
C GLY A 155 -3.83 -10.66 11.50
N ALA A 156 -4.42 -11.39 12.44
CA ALA A 156 -3.89 -12.65 12.98
C ALA A 156 -3.66 -13.78 11.94
N GLY A 157 -2.61 -14.59 12.13
CA GLY A 157 -2.19 -15.69 11.22
C GLY A 157 -0.74 -15.55 10.73
N ALA A 158 -0.38 -16.13 9.58
CA ALA A 158 0.96 -15.93 8.97
C ALA A 158 1.24 -14.45 8.62
N ALA A 159 0.19 -13.62 8.56
CA ALA A 159 0.24 -12.17 8.42
C ALA A 159 0.18 -11.41 9.77
N ALA A 160 0.24 -12.10 10.92
CA ALA A 160 -0.03 -11.55 12.26
C ALA A 160 0.82 -10.33 12.63
N ASN A 161 1.97 -10.13 11.98
CA ASN A 161 2.88 -9.03 12.30
C ASN A 161 3.07 -8.09 11.10
N SER A 162 2.22 -8.17 10.08
CA SER A 162 2.35 -7.36 8.87
C SER A 162 1.03 -6.87 8.30
N SER A 163 1.03 -5.64 7.82
CA SER A 163 -0.02 -5.10 6.94
C SER A 163 0.48 -5.16 5.50
N THR A 164 -0.32 -5.75 4.60
CA THR A 164 -0.02 -5.86 3.17
C THR A 164 -1.04 -5.07 2.37
N PHE A 165 -0.54 -4.15 1.54
CA PHE A 165 -1.30 -3.39 0.57
C PHE A 165 -0.93 -3.86 -0.82
N SER A 166 -1.90 -4.06 -1.70
CA SER A 166 -1.63 -4.39 -3.10
C SER A 166 -2.56 -3.64 -4.04
N ILE A 167 -2.02 -3.21 -5.18
CA ILE A 167 -2.81 -2.71 -6.31
C ILE A 167 -2.38 -3.46 -7.55
N THR A 168 -3.35 -4.00 -8.29
CA THR A 168 -3.15 -4.60 -9.61
C THR A 168 -3.86 -3.76 -10.64
N ILE A 169 -3.11 -3.20 -11.58
CA ILE A 169 -3.62 -2.46 -12.73
C ILE A 169 -3.63 -3.38 -13.94
N ILE A 170 -4.79 -3.53 -14.55
CA ILE A 170 -5.02 -4.25 -15.80
C ILE A 170 -5.33 -3.20 -16.86
N ARG A 171 -4.42 -2.98 -17.81
CA ARG A 171 -4.64 -2.07 -18.94
C ARG A 171 -5.12 -2.86 -20.15
N GLN A 172 -6.23 -2.42 -20.75
CA GLN A 172 -6.69 -3.02 -22.00
C GLN A 172 -5.72 -2.65 -23.12
N GLN A 173 -5.31 -3.64 -23.91
CA GLN A 173 -4.58 -3.37 -25.15
C GLN A 173 -5.61 -2.95 -26.19
N ASN A 174 -5.50 -1.71 -26.68
CA ASN A 174 -6.23 -1.26 -27.86
C ASN A 174 -5.66 -1.92 -29.11
#